data_AF-A0A060SFQ3-F1
#
_entry.id   AF-A0A060SFQ3-F1
#
_cell.length_a   1.000
_cell.length_b   1.000
_cell.length_c   1.000
_cell.angle_alpha   90.00
_cell.angle_beta   90.00
_cell.angle_gamma   90.00
#
_symmetry.space_group_name_H-M   'P 1'
#
loop_
_entity.id
_entity.type
_entity.pdbx_description
1 polymer ?
#
loop_
_entity_poly.entity_id
_entity_poly.type
_entity_poly.pdbx_seq_one_letter_code
_entity_poly.pdbx_strand_id
1 'polypeptide(L)'
;MTNYRDVASQILTIDHNTYVATYMQQELDNYDEHIKAKHELARDFQPTDASTPSSIGGGHFRLGAKESVQVTMASLVDTNANDSAYQNFWQRLGCFLTTEYKAHNLPLPDSGRIMLSAAMNISEYRLLRINYESLADWREETDLLRCSPNFFNQPRYDCVLLHATPSFFARLILVFTCKVGDRIEPLALVQPFDRLEASTEDLDLGFFRWYEVHY
;
A
#
# COMPACT_ATOMS: atom_id res chain seq x y z
N MET A 1 4.54 55.34 -39.14
CA MET A 1 4.97 53.94 -39.36
C MET A 1 4.93 53.24 -38.01
N THR A 2 3.83 52.55 -37.70
CA THR A 2 3.63 51.90 -36.41
C THR A 2 3.95 50.42 -36.54
N ASN A 3 5.06 50.01 -35.92
CA ASN A 3 5.52 48.63 -35.85
C ASN A 3 4.67 47.87 -34.82
N TYR A 4 3.45 47.46 -35.22
CA TYR A 4 2.61 46.53 -34.47
C TYR A 4 3.01 45.09 -34.83
N ARG A 5 4.13 44.62 -34.27
CA ARG A 5 4.56 43.23 -34.38
C ARG A 5 3.86 42.40 -33.31
N ASP A 6 2.87 41.62 -33.72
CA ASP A 6 2.26 40.46 -33.05
C ASP A 6 2.77 40.14 -31.63
N VAL A 7 2.34 40.94 -30.65
CA VAL A 7 2.82 40.88 -29.25
C VAL A 7 2.03 39.84 -28.46
N ALA A 8 0.77 39.60 -28.83
CA ALA A 8 -0.13 38.71 -28.10
C ALA A 8 0.29 37.24 -28.19
N SER A 9 0.72 36.79 -29.37
CA SER A 9 1.24 35.43 -29.57
C SER A 9 2.56 35.21 -28.79
N GLN A 10 3.41 36.23 -28.73
CA GLN A 10 4.65 36.21 -27.96
C GLN A 10 4.37 36.12 -26.45
N ILE A 11 3.42 36.91 -25.95
CA ILE A 11 3.01 36.87 -24.53
C ILE A 11 2.45 35.48 -24.19
N LEU A 12 1.54 34.93 -24.99
CA LEU A 12 0.95 33.60 -24.76
C LEU A 12 2.01 32.49 -24.75
N THR A 13 3.00 32.59 -25.64
CA THR A 13 4.11 31.63 -25.70
C THR A 13 4.97 31.70 -24.44
N ILE A 14 5.29 32.90 -23.96
CA ILE A 14 6.05 33.11 -22.73
C ILE A 14 5.28 32.57 -21.52
N ASP A 15 3.97 32.85 -21.45
CA ASP A 15 3.12 32.43 -20.34
C ASP A 15 2.98 30.90 -20.30
N HIS A 16 2.78 30.27 -21.46
CA HIS A 16 2.76 28.82 -21.59
C HIS A 16 4.09 28.18 -21.18
N ASN A 17 5.21 28.71 -21.68
CA ASN A 17 6.54 28.20 -21.33
C ASN A 17 6.84 28.37 -19.83
N THR A 18 6.42 29.49 -19.24
CA THR A 18 6.56 29.73 -17.81
C THR A 18 5.74 28.73 -17.00
N TYR A 19 4.47 28.51 -17.40
CA TYR A 19 3.61 27.52 -16.77
C TYR A 19 4.21 26.11 -16.82
N VAL A 20 4.65 25.66 -17.99
CA VAL A 20 5.27 24.33 -18.16
C VAL A 20 6.53 24.19 -17.30
N ALA A 21 7.40 25.22 -17.29
CA ALA A 21 8.60 25.20 -16.47
C ALA A 21 8.28 25.14 -14.97
N THR A 22 7.30 25.94 -14.49
CA THR A 22 6.86 25.88 -13.09
C THR A 22 6.23 24.55 -12.73
N TYR A 23 5.47 23.95 -13.64
CA TYR A 23 4.85 22.63 -13.44
C TYR A 23 5.91 21.53 -13.33
N MET A 24 6.91 21.53 -14.23
CA MET A 24 8.02 20.59 -14.16
C MET A 24 8.85 20.77 -12.88
N GLN A 25 9.08 22.01 -12.43
CA GLN A 25 9.76 22.27 -11.17
C GLN A 25 8.97 21.75 -9.97
N GLN A 26 7.65 21.98 -9.93
CA GLN A 26 6.80 21.42 -8.89
C GLN A 26 6.84 19.89 -8.87
N GLU A 27 6.82 19.24 -10.03
CA GLU A 27 6.98 17.78 -10.10
C GLU A 27 8.35 17.33 -9.57
N LEU A 28 9.43 18.00 -9.96
CA LEU A 28 10.78 17.69 -9.45
C LEU A 28 10.89 17.91 -7.94
N ASP A 29 10.35 19.00 -7.42
CA ASP A 29 10.30 19.28 -5.98
C ASP A 29 9.50 18.19 -5.25
N ASN A 30 8.36 17.77 -5.79
CA ASN A 30 7.57 16.66 -5.26
C ASN A 30 8.36 15.34 -5.23
N TYR A 31 9.13 15.06 -6.30
CA TYR A 31 10.00 13.89 -6.36
C TYR A 31 11.16 13.97 -5.36
N ASP A 32 11.78 15.14 -5.22
CA ASP A 32 12.88 15.36 -4.27
C ASP A 32 12.40 15.25 -2.82
N GLU A 33 11.22 15.78 -2.50
CA GLU A 33 10.55 15.57 -1.21
C GLU A 33 10.26 14.09 -0.98
N HIS A 34 9.81 13.36 -2.00
CA HIS A 34 9.57 11.93 -1.91
C HIS A 34 10.87 11.14 -1.64
N ILE A 35 11.97 11.49 -2.32
CA ILE A 35 13.29 10.87 -2.11
C ILE A 35 13.83 11.23 -0.72
N LYS A 36 13.70 12.48 -0.27
CA LYS A 36 14.10 12.91 1.08
C LYS A 36 13.31 12.17 2.15
N ALA A 37 11.99 12.09 2.03
CA ALA A 37 11.14 11.31 2.93
C ALA A 37 11.52 9.83 2.91
N LYS A 38 11.83 9.25 1.74
CA LYS A 38 12.36 7.88 1.63
C LYS A 38 13.68 7.70 2.39
N HIS A 39 14.59 8.67 2.27
CA HIS A 39 15.90 8.67 2.93
C HIS A 39 15.83 8.92 4.44
N GLU A 40 14.90 9.76 4.90
CA GLU A 40 14.64 10.03 6.32
C GLU A 40 13.99 8.82 6.98
N LEU A 41 12.99 8.21 6.34
CA LEU A 41 12.45 6.92 6.77
C LEU A 41 13.57 5.88 6.87
N ALA A 42 14.46 5.77 5.87
CA ALA A 42 15.59 4.84 5.93
C ALA A 42 16.56 5.12 7.10
N ARG A 43 16.71 6.38 7.54
CA ARG A 43 17.55 6.76 8.68
C ARG A 43 16.93 6.42 10.04
N ASP A 44 15.62 6.56 10.20
CA ASP A 44 14.90 6.12 11.40
C ASP A 44 14.94 4.60 11.63
N PHE A 45 15.40 3.85 10.61
CA PHE A 45 15.60 2.40 10.68
C PHE A 45 17.05 1.98 11.00
N GLN A 46 17.99 2.91 11.25
CA GLN A 46 19.24 2.57 11.94
C GLN A 46 18.93 2.17 13.40
N PRO A 47 19.56 1.12 13.95
CA PRO A 47 19.29 0.66 15.31
C PRO A 47 19.89 1.66 16.29
N THR A 48 19.16 2.75 16.55
CA THR A 48 19.49 3.70 17.61
C THR A 48 18.66 3.32 18.83
N ASP A 49 19.33 2.65 19.77
CA ASP A 49 19.03 2.52 21.19
C ASP A 49 17.60 2.15 21.63
N ALA A 50 17.44 0.85 21.93
CA ALA A 50 16.83 0.24 23.13
C ALA A 50 15.50 0.74 23.75
N SER A 51 14.70 1.63 23.16
CA SER A 51 13.44 2.07 23.80
C SER A 51 12.25 2.40 22.90
N THR A 52 12.23 1.99 21.62
CA THR A 52 11.02 2.05 20.78
C THR A 52 10.30 0.69 20.73
N PRO A 53 8.95 0.66 20.82
CA PRO A 53 8.19 -0.57 20.94
C PRO A 53 8.37 -1.44 19.69
N SER A 54 8.67 -2.73 19.93
CA SER A 54 8.92 -3.81 18.98
C SER A 54 8.47 -3.53 17.55
N SER A 55 9.40 -3.24 16.65
CA SER A 55 9.10 -3.23 15.23
C SER A 55 8.61 -4.61 14.80
N ILE A 56 7.40 -4.69 14.26
CA ILE A 56 6.79 -5.96 13.83
C ILE A 56 7.38 -6.34 12.47
N GLY A 57 7.91 -7.56 12.40
CA GLY A 57 8.64 -8.09 11.26
C GLY A 57 10.12 -8.34 11.55
N GLY A 58 10.88 -8.71 10.52
CA GLY A 58 12.30 -9.02 10.59
C GLY A 58 12.76 -9.80 9.36
N GLY A 59 13.95 -9.46 8.84
CA GLY A 59 14.54 -10.11 7.66
C GLY A 59 13.81 -9.75 6.37
N HIS A 60 12.66 -10.37 6.12
CA HIS A 60 11.96 -10.32 4.83
C HIS A 60 10.93 -9.20 4.72
N PHE A 61 10.34 -8.78 5.83
CA PHE A 61 9.39 -7.66 5.86
C PHE A 61 9.47 -6.86 7.18
N ARG A 62 9.04 -5.60 7.14
CA ARG A 62 8.91 -4.75 8.33
C ARG A 62 7.74 -3.79 8.18
N LEU A 63 6.91 -3.68 9.23
CA LEU A 63 5.82 -2.71 9.28
C LEU A 63 6.32 -1.36 9.81
N GLY A 64 5.85 -0.28 9.19
CA GLY A 64 6.22 1.09 9.53
C GLY A 64 5.03 2.05 9.48
N ALA A 65 5.25 3.30 9.89
CA ALA A 65 4.21 4.33 9.96
C ALA A 65 2.95 3.83 10.70
N LYS A 66 3.15 3.36 11.93
CA LYS A 66 2.08 2.88 12.80
C LYS A 66 1.15 4.03 13.16
N GLU A 67 -0.15 3.82 13.01
CA GLU A 67 -1.13 4.78 13.49
C GLU A 67 -1.19 4.79 15.02
N SER A 68 -1.23 6.00 15.59
CA SER A 68 -1.18 6.19 17.04
C SER A 68 -2.44 5.68 17.74
N VAL A 69 -3.57 5.66 17.04
CA VAL A 69 -4.87 5.24 17.57
C VAL A 69 -5.20 3.84 17.05
N GLN A 70 -5.50 2.93 17.97
CA GLN A 70 -6.08 1.64 17.61
C GLN A 70 -7.53 1.83 17.19
N VAL A 71 -7.92 1.16 16.12
CA VAL A 71 -9.27 1.24 15.57
C VAL A 71 -9.98 -0.09 15.81
N THR A 72 -11.23 0.00 16.20
CA THR A 72 -12.10 -1.17 16.37
C THR A 72 -12.53 -1.69 15.00
N MET A 73 -12.61 -3.01 14.81
CA MET A 73 -13.02 -3.61 13.53
C MET A 73 -14.37 -3.07 13.03
N ALA A 74 -15.34 -2.81 13.93
CA ALA A 74 -16.60 -2.17 13.58
C ALA A 74 -16.40 -0.78 12.96
N SER A 75 -15.66 0.09 13.65
CA SER A 75 -15.37 1.45 13.20
C SER A 75 -14.65 1.50 11.87
N LEU A 76 -13.74 0.54 11.62
CA LEU A 76 -13.03 0.42 10.36
C LEU A 76 -13.98 0.12 9.19
N VAL A 77 -14.90 -0.82 9.39
CA VAL A 77 -15.89 -1.20 8.38
C VAL A 77 -16.91 -0.08 8.17
N ASP A 78 -17.35 0.59 9.23
CA ASP A 78 -18.29 1.72 9.13
C ASP A 78 -17.68 2.90 8.35
N THR A 79 -16.39 3.20 8.58
CA THR A 79 -15.67 4.26 7.86
C THR A 79 -15.53 3.93 6.36
N ASN A 80 -15.38 2.65 6.03
CA ASN A 80 -15.17 2.16 4.66
C ASN A 80 -16.38 1.40 4.12
N ALA A 81 -17.60 1.75 4.54
CA ALA A 81 -18.81 1.00 4.20
C ALA A 81 -19.09 0.95 2.68
N ASN A 82 -18.57 1.92 1.93
CA ASN A 82 -18.72 1.99 0.47
C ASN A 82 -17.73 1.08 -0.28
N ASP A 83 -16.73 0.53 0.39
CA ASP A 83 -15.70 -0.29 -0.22
C ASP A 83 -16.02 -1.78 -0.04
N SER A 84 -16.18 -2.47 -1.18
CA SER A 84 -16.41 -3.91 -1.25
C SER A 84 -15.36 -4.75 -0.52
N ALA A 85 -14.13 -4.26 -0.38
CA ALA A 85 -13.04 -4.96 0.30
C ALA A 85 -13.35 -5.21 1.79
N TYR A 86 -14.12 -4.32 2.43
CA TYR A 86 -14.45 -4.37 3.86
C TYR A 86 -15.73 -5.15 4.17
N GLN A 87 -16.43 -5.67 3.16
CA GLN A 87 -17.63 -6.49 3.38
C GLN A 87 -17.29 -7.78 4.15
N ASN A 88 -18.04 -8.02 5.23
CA ASN A 88 -17.85 -9.16 6.15
C ASN A 88 -16.41 -9.31 6.66
N PHE A 89 -15.69 -8.20 6.82
CA PHE A 89 -14.24 -8.17 7.08
C PHE A 89 -13.80 -9.12 8.21
N TRP A 90 -14.32 -8.98 9.42
CA TRP A 90 -13.85 -9.79 10.57
C TRP A 90 -14.26 -11.27 10.46
N GLN A 91 -15.39 -11.57 9.81
CA GLN A 91 -15.82 -12.95 9.55
C GLN A 91 -14.88 -13.63 8.54
N ARG A 92 -14.56 -12.93 7.44
CA ARG A 92 -13.59 -13.39 6.42
C ARG A 92 -12.20 -13.57 7.03
N LEU A 93 -11.77 -12.62 7.85
CA LEU A 93 -10.49 -12.67 8.56
C LEU A 93 -10.42 -13.87 9.52
N GLY A 94 -11.48 -14.13 10.29
CA GLY A 94 -11.54 -15.29 11.19
C GLY A 94 -11.49 -16.62 10.44
N CYS A 95 -12.21 -16.73 9.33
CA CYS A 95 -12.16 -17.91 8.44
C CYS A 95 -10.77 -18.10 7.83
N PHE A 96 -10.16 -17.03 7.33
CA PHE A 96 -8.81 -17.02 6.78
C PHE A 96 -7.79 -17.50 7.82
N LEU A 97 -7.73 -16.85 8.98
CA LEU A 97 -6.79 -17.22 10.05
C LEU A 97 -7.00 -18.66 10.53
N THR A 98 -8.24 -19.11 10.64
CA THR A 98 -8.55 -20.51 11.01
C THR A 98 -7.99 -21.50 9.99
N THR A 99 -8.02 -21.14 8.71
CA THR A 99 -7.52 -21.99 7.60
C THR A 99 -6.00 -22.01 7.61
N GLU A 100 -5.36 -20.85 7.71
CA GLU A 100 -3.90 -20.70 7.76
C GLU A 100 -3.30 -21.39 8.98
N TYR A 101 -3.88 -21.21 10.17
CA TYR A 101 -3.41 -21.86 11.39
C TYR A 101 -3.46 -23.39 11.28
N LYS A 102 -4.50 -23.94 10.63
CA LYS A 102 -4.59 -25.38 10.38
C LYS A 102 -3.55 -25.85 9.38
N ALA A 103 -3.35 -25.12 8.28
CA ALA A 103 -2.37 -25.45 7.25
C ALA A 103 -0.94 -25.49 7.82
N HIS A 104 -0.62 -24.58 8.73
CA HIS A 104 0.69 -24.47 9.37
C HIS A 104 0.82 -25.24 10.70
N ASN A 105 -0.16 -26.07 11.07
CA ASN A 105 -0.20 -26.83 12.33
C ASN A 105 0.04 -25.96 13.59
N LEU A 106 -0.47 -24.73 13.57
CA LEU A 106 -0.42 -23.81 14.71
C LEU A 106 -1.52 -24.14 15.73
N PRO A 107 -1.31 -23.81 17.03
CA PRO A 107 -2.32 -24.07 18.05
C PRO A 107 -3.56 -23.23 17.78
N LEU A 108 -4.70 -23.90 17.56
CA LEU A 108 -6.00 -23.27 17.51
C LEU A 108 -6.60 -23.18 18.93
N PRO A 109 -7.51 -22.22 19.18
CA PRO A 109 -8.31 -22.22 20.40
C PRO A 109 -9.10 -23.53 20.53
N ASP A 110 -9.48 -23.92 21.75
CA ASP A 110 -10.21 -25.18 22.04
C ASP A 110 -11.48 -25.39 21.20
N SER A 111 -12.08 -24.30 20.70
CA SER A 111 -13.24 -24.30 19.80
C SER A 111 -12.93 -24.74 18.36
N GLY A 112 -11.66 -24.94 18.00
CA GLY A 112 -11.19 -25.32 16.67
C GLY A 112 -11.37 -24.25 15.58
N ARG A 113 -11.76 -23.02 15.98
CA ARG A 113 -11.98 -21.87 15.09
C ARG A 113 -11.59 -20.56 15.78
N ILE A 114 -10.96 -19.66 15.04
CA ILE A 114 -10.65 -18.31 15.50
C ILE A 114 -11.89 -17.44 15.27
N MET A 115 -12.58 -17.08 16.35
CA MET A 115 -13.73 -16.19 16.32
C MET A 115 -13.28 -14.76 16.63
N LEU A 116 -13.27 -13.91 15.61
CA LEU A 116 -13.05 -12.48 15.76
C LEU A 116 -14.37 -11.75 16.00
N SER A 117 -14.34 -10.73 16.85
CA SER A 117 -15.50 -9.90 17.18
C SER A 117 -15.33 -8.51 16.61
N ALA A 118 -16.45 -7.87 16.26
CA ALA A 118 -16.48 -6.50 15.77
C ALA A 118 -15.89 -5.49 16.78
N ALA A 119 -15.91 -5.82 18.09
CA ALA A 119 -15.35 -5.01 19.17
C ALA A 119 -13.83 -5.13 19.33
N MET A 120 -13.16 -5.99 18.55
CA MET A 120 -11.73 -6.21 18.67
C MET A 120 -10.94 -5.06 18.04
N ASN A 121 -9.85 -4.67 18.69
CA ASN A 121 -8.97 -3.61 18.20
C ASN A 121 -7.92 -4.16 17.22
N ILE A 122 -7.64 -3.37 16.20
CA ILE A 122 -6.51 -3.55 15.29
C ILE A 122 -5.59 -2.33 15.37
N SER A 123 -4.32 -2.52 15.04
CA SER A 123 -3.38 -1.41 14.84
C SER A 123 -3.04 -1.30 13.36
N GLU A 124 -3.30 -0.15 12.76
CA GLU A 124 -3.01 0.10 11.34
C GLU A 124 -1.58 0.58 11.13
N TYR A 125 -1.05 0.30 9.94
CA TYR A 125 0.27 0.72 9.47
C TYR A 125 0.10 1.27 8.05
N ARG A 126 0.83 2.34 7.73
CA ARG A 126 0.78 2.98 6.41
C ARG A 126 1.94 2.60 5.48
N LEU A 127 2.95 1.90 6.01
CA LEU A 127 4.14 1.51 5.29
C LEU A 127 4.47 0.04 5.51
N LEU A 128 4.66 -0.69 4.41
CA LEU A 128 5.17 -2.05 4.38
C LEU A 128 6.51 -2.05 3.65
N ARG A 129 7.58 -2.40 4.37
CA ARG A 129 8.90 -2.62 3.79
C ARG A 129 9.04 -4.11 3.48
N ILE A 130 9.41 -4.44 2.25
CA ILE A 130 9.69 -5.82 1.81
C ILE A 130 11.13 -5.86 1.30
N ASN A 131 11.93 -6.74 1.87
CA ASN A 131 13.25 -7.05 1.36
C ASN A 131 13.13 -8.28 0.45
N TYR A 132 13.81 -8.26 -0.69
CA TYR A 132 13.83 -9.38 -1.65
C TYR A 132 15.20 -9.46 -2.32
N GLU A 133 15.52 -10.63 -2.85
CA GLU A 133 16.71 -10.82 -3.66
C GLU A 133 16.40 -10.49 -5.12
N SER A 134 17.10 -9.50 -5.67
CA SER A 134 16.99 -9.13 -7.08
C SER A 134 17.58 -10.22 -7.95
N LEU A 135 16.81 -10.70 -8.93
CA LEU A 135 17.29 -11.70 -9.90
C LEU A 135 18.33 -11.14 -10.89
N ALA A 136 18.45 -9.82 -11.00
CA ALA A 136 19.36 -9.18 -11.93
C ALA A 136 20.82 -9.23 -11.44
N ASP A 137 21.02 -9.04 -10.14
CA ASP A 137 22.34 -8.84 -9.54
C ASP A 137 22.55 -9.60 -8.22
N TRP A 138 21.54 -10.38 -7.77
CA TRP A 138 21.59 -11.24 -6.58
C TRP A 138 21.86 -10.45 -5.29
N ARG A 139 21.44 -9.19 -5.26
CA ARG A 139 21.56 -8.32 -4.09
C ARG A 139 20.22 -8.20 -3.40
N GLU A 140 20.27 -7.99 -2.09
CA GLU A 140 19.09 -7.62 -1.32
C GLU A 140 18.66 -6.20 -1.73
N GLU A 141 17.47 -6.12 -2.30
CA GLU A 141 16.77 -4.88 -2.61
C GLU A 141 15.58 -4.70 -1.67
N THR A 142 15.06 -3.48 -1.59
CA THR A 142 13.97 -3.13 -0.70
C THR A 142 12.87 -2.35 -1.41
N ASP A 143 11.67 -2.91 -1.40
CA ASP A 143 10.45 -2.21 -1.79
C ASP A 143 9.77 -1.58 -0.58
N LEU A 144 9.26 -0.36 -0.78
CA LEU A 144 8.53 0.41 0.23
C LEU A 144 7.12 0.66 -0.29
N LEU A 145 6.17 -0.11 0.22
CA LEU A 145 4.78 -0.11 -0.21
C LEU A 145 3.92 0.72 0.75
N ARG A 146 3.02 1.54 0.21
CA ARG A 146 2.16 2.46 0.96
C ARG A 146 0.68 2.16 0.74
N CYS A 147 -0.11 2.37 1.79
CA CYS A 147 -1.57 2.26 1.77
C CYS A 147 -2.22 3.40 2.57
N SER A 148 -2.00 4.63 2.10
CA SER A 148 -2.45 5.85 2.75
C SER A 148 -3.83 6.27 2.21
N PRO A 149 -4.91 6.17 3.01
CA PRO A 149 -6.25 6.53 2.56
C PRO A 149 -6.42 8.04 2.32
N ASN A 150 -5.55 8.87 2.90
CA ASN A 150 -5.54 10.31 2.72
C ASN A 150 -4.11 10.82 2.49
N PHE A 151 -3.69 10.86 1.22
CA PHE A 151 -2.45 11.44 0.75
C PHE A 151 -2.77 12.66 -0.11
N PHE A 152 -2.61 13.87 0.44
CA PHE A 152 -3.01 15.12 -0.22
C PHE A 152 -4.48 15.14 -0.68
N ASN A 153 -5.40 14.73 0.20
CA ASN A 153 -6.84 14.62 -0.08
C ASN A 153 -7.22 13.57 -1.13
N GLN A 154 -6.30 12.66 -1.49
CA GLN A 154 -6.58 11.53 -2.36
C GLN A 154 -6.01 10.23 -1.78
N PRO A 155 -6.70 9.09 -1.95
CA PRO A 155 -6.16 7.81 -1.52
C PRO A 155 -4.95 7.41 -2.39
N ARG A 156 -3.90 6.88 -1.74
CA ARG A 156 -2.73 6.30 -2.39
C ARG A 156 -2.50 4.89 -1.89
N TYR A 157 -2.74 3.93 -2.78
CA TYR A 157 -2.54 2.51 -2.55
C TYR A 157 -1.57 1.95 -3.59
N ASP A 158 -0.46 1.40 -3.13
CA ASP A 158 0.51 0.75 -4.01
C ASP A 158 -0.01 -0.64 -4.44
N CYS A 159 0.50 -1.11 -5.58
CA CYS A 159 0.16 -2.43 -6.13
C CYS A 159 1.20 -3.47 -5.75
N VAL A 160 0.77 -4.72 -5.61
CA VAL A 160 1.60 -5.86 -5.22
C VAL A 160 1.37 -7.03 -6.16
N LEU A 161 2.43 -7.81 -6.43
CA LEU A 161 2.33 -9.11 -7.08
C LEU A 161 2.31 -10.18 -5.99
N LEU A 162 1.21 -10.92 -5.88
CA LEU A 162 1.05 -11.95 -4.87
C LEU A 162 1.46 -13.30 -5.43
N HIS A 163 2.38 -13.95 -4.73
CA HIS A 163 2.83 -15.30 -5.04
C HIS A 163 1.78 -16.34 -4.56
N ALA A 164 0.71 -16.46 -5.34
CA ALA A 164 -0.28 -17.52 -5.24
C ALA A 164 -0.18 -18.46 -6.46
N THR A 165 -1.04 -19.48 -6.50
CA THR A 165 -1.16 -20.38 -7.65
C THR A 165 -2.52 -20.19 -8.34
N PRO A 166 -2.63 -19.45 -9.46
CA PRO A 166 -1.57 -18.67 -10.12
C PRO A 166 -1.27 -17.35 -9.39
N SER A 167 -0.11 -16.75 -9.67
CA SER A 167 0.26 -15.44 -9.12
C SER A 167 -0.58 -14.35 -9.77
N PHE A 168 -0.94 -13.31 -9.01
CA PHE A 168 -1.83 -12.25 -9.49
C PHE A 168 -1.47 -10.89 -8.90
N PHE A 169 -1.80 -9.82 -9.63
CA PHE A 169 -1.65 -8.46 -9.14
C PHE A 169 -2.82 -8.08 -8.24
N ALA A 170 -2.53 -7.32 -7.21
CA ALA A 170 -3.54 -6.78 -6.30
C ALA A 170 -3.15 -5.36 -5.87
N ARG A 171 -4.12 -4.60 -5.38
CA ARG A 171 -3.90 -3.34 -4.68
C ARG A 171 -3.79 -3.58 -3.18
N LEU A 172 -2.80 -2.96 -2.53
CA LEU A 172 -2.62 -3.01 -1.09
C LEU A 172 -3.53 -1.97 -0.41
N ILE A 173 -4.60 -2.43 0.23
CA ILE A 173 -5.64 -1.56 0.80
C ILE A 173 -5.34 -1.20 2.25
N LEU A 174 -4.94 -2.18 3.06
CA LEU A 174 -4.69 -1.99 4.49
C LEU A 174 -3.56 -2.89 4.95
N VAL A 175 -2.67 -2.36 5.80
CA VAL A 175 -1.70 -3.15 6.55
C VAL A 175 -2.02 -2.96 8.03
N PHE A 176 -2.17 -4.05 8.76
CA PHE A 176 -2.59 -3.99 10.15
C PHE A 176 -2.07 -5.17 10.97
N THR A 177 -2.15 -5.03 12.28
CA THR A 177 -1.88 -6.14 13.20
C THR A 177 -3.08 -6.38 14.09
N CYS A 178 -3.45 -7.65 14.29
CA CYS A 178 -4.48 -8.06 15.23
C CYS A 178 -3.94 -9.12 16.21
N LYS A 179 -4.54 -9.21 17.39
CA LYS A 179 -4.17 -10.20 18.40
C LYS A 179 -4.98 -11.49 18.21
N VAL A 180 -4.31 -12.63 18.14
CA VAL A 180 -4.93 -13.97 18.04
C VAL A 180 -4.35 -14.82 19.18
N GLY A 181 -5.16 -15.12 20.20
CA GLY A 181 -4.64 -15.69 21.44
C GLY A 181 -3.60 -14.75 22.05
N ASP A 182 -2.37 -15.22 22.26
CA ASP A 182 -1.25 -14.41 22.73
C ASP A 182 -0.31 -13.91 21.62
N ARG A 183 -0.63 -14.18 20.35
CA ARG A 183 0.18 -13.79 19.19
C ARG A 183 -0.33 -12.50 18.55
N ILE A 184 0.59 -11.69 18.06
CA ILE A 184 0.29 -10.53 17.23
C ILE A 184 0.55 -10.94 15.78
N GLU A 185 -0.50 -10.94 14.98
CA GLU A 185 -0.43 -11.35 13.57
C GLU A 185 -0.35 -10.11 12.67
N PRO A 186 0.76 -9.92 11.90
CA PRO A 186 0.84 -8.92 10.86
C PRO A 186 0.10 -9.39 9.61
N LEU A 187 -0.86 -8.60 9.14
CA LEU A 187 -1.77 -8.96 8.06
C LEU A 187 -1.92 -7.79 7.09
N ALA A 188 -2.25 -8.12 5.84
CA ALA A 188 -2.57 -7.15 4.81
C ALA A 188 -3.91 -7.49 4.17
N LEU A 189 -4.76 -6.48 3.99
CA LEU A 189 -5.93 -6.53 3.13
C LEU A 189 -5.50 -6.10 1.73
N VAL A 190 -5.75 -6.98 0.77
CA VAL A 190 -5.42 -6.78 -0.64
C VAL A 190 -6.67 -6.97 -1.48
N GLN A 191 -6.80 -6.17 -2.54
CA GLN A 191 -7.87 -6.28 -3.51
C GLN A 191 -7.28 -6.78 -4.83
N PRO A 192 -7.55 -8.03 -5.26
CA PRO A 192 -7.07 -8.55 -6.53
C PRO A 192 -7.54 -7.69 -7.71
N PHE A 193 -6.68 -7.52 -8.71
CA PHE A 193 -7.12 -7.04 -10.02
C PHE A 193 -7.66 -8.21 -10.83
N ASP A 194 -8.80 -8.02 -11.48
CA ASP A 194 -9.31 -9.02 -12.41
C ASP A 194 -8.50 -8.98 -13.72
N ARG A 195 -8.20 -10.17 -14.23
CA ARG A 195 -7.73 -10.32 -15.60
C ARG A 195 -8.97 -10.30 -16.49
N LEU A 196 -9.18 -9.25 -17.28
CA LEU A 196 -10.06 -9.40 -18.44
C LEU A 196 -9.47 -10.51 -19.32
N GLU A 197 -10.23 -11.57 -19.55
CA GLU A 197 -9.82 -12.68 -20.43
C GLU A 197 -9.47 -12.22 -21.86
N ALA A 198 -9.79 -10.97 -22.20
CA ALA A 198 -9.43 -10.30 -23.45
C ALA A 198 -8.67 -8.97 -23.23
N SER A 199 -7.72 -8.91 -22.29
CA SER A 199 -6.74 -7.80 -22.30
C SER A 199 -5.81 -8.00 -23.49
N THR A 200 -6.12 -7.32 -24.61
CA THR A 200 -5.22 -7.22 -25.77
C THR A 200 -3.91 -6.62 -25.29
N GLU A 201 -2.86 -7.41 -25.41
CA GLU A 201 -1.48 -6.98 -25.24
C GLU A 201 -1.25 -5.73 -26.11
N ASP A 202 -0.71 -4.67 -25.51
CA ASP A 202 -0.37 -3.47 -26.26
C ASP A 202 0.63 -3.83 -27.37
N LEU A 203 0.27 -3.56 -28.63
CA LEU A 203 1.06 -3.95 -29.80
C LEU A 203 2.45 -3.31 -29.83
N ASP A 204 2.62 -2.15 -29.20
CA ASP A 204 3.88 -1.40 -29.25
C ASP A 204 4.83 -1.82 -28.13
N LEU A 205 4.30 -2.26 -26.98
CA LEU A 205 5.10 -2.46 -25.75
C LEU A 205 4.93 -3.83 -25.08
N GLY A 206 3.99 -4.67 -25.51
CA GLY A 206 3.76 -5.99 -24.91
C GLY A 206 3.08 -5.94 -23.53
N PHE A 207 2.48 -4.81 -23.15
CA PHE A 207 1.94 -4.61 -21.80
C PHE A 207 0.47 -5.04 -21.68
N PHE A 208 0.14 -5.64 -20.54
CA PHE A 208 -1.24 -6.00 -20.19
C PHE A 208 -1.91 -4.87 -19.39
N ARG A 209 -3.15 -4.52 -19.77
CA ARG A 209 -3.99 -3.61 -18.98
C ARG A 209 -4.79 -4.37 -17.92
N TRP A 210 -4.73 -3.88 -16.69
CA TRP A 210 -5.47 -4.39 -15.52
C TRP A 210 -6.44 -3.31 -15.04
N TYR A 211 -7.64 -3.71 -14.61
CA TYR A 211 -8.67 -2.80 -14.13
C TYR A 211 -9.13 -3.18 -12.73
N GLU A 212 -9.56 -2.18 -11.98
CA GLU A 212 -10.13 -2.34 -10.64
C GLU A 212 -11.62 -2.72 -10.73
N VAL A 213 -12.07 -3.65 -9.89
CA VAL A 213 -13.48 -4.07 -9.80
C VAL A 213 -14.10 -3.52 -8.54
N HIS A 214 -15.21 -2.79 -8.70
CA HIS A 214 -16.11 -2.44 -7.62
C HIS A 214 -17.23 -3.50 -7.59
N TYR A 215 -17.34 -4.28 -6.51
CA TYR A 215 -18.46 -5.20 -6.27
C TYR A 215 -19.56 -4.56 -5.44
#